data_AF-A0A438BHT5-F1
#
_entry.id   AF-A0A438BHT5-F1
#
_cell.length_a   1.000
_cell.length_b   1.000
_cell.length_c   1.000
_cell.angle_alpha   90.00
_cell.angle_beta   90.00
_cell.angle_gamma   90.00
#
_symmetry.space_group_name_H-M   'P 1'
#
loop_
_entity.id
_entity.type
_entity.pdbx_description
1 polymer ?
#
loop_
_entity_poly.entity_id
_entity_poly.type
_entity_poly.pdbx_seq_one_letter_code
_entity_poly.pdbx_strand_id
1 'polypeptide(L)'
;MSRISIRRAAAVAAIAGTAALAVPALSHAEPTGSLGSLGSADGGSSTGSLGGSLGGSSTGSLGGSLGGSSDAPAGGFTCESLSTEATPAGWGIPFDDEQGQEASYSASGVFDRNGSLELAVDGPSDRAAWYHSAGSVKLADVIGKEIGFAEKAATSTASFQMRLLGTTGGKFENGFTTLVWVAEPGTTSTSDGGMHDMIQNGRWWSTQNIDGAKDRVPTTLAAISAANPNATVEHYGVSVGTGSVATSTLVDAVTFNGCTTDFATNGPAAPATGSGSGTGSGAGSLGSLSGSTSS
;
A
#
# COMPACT_ATOMS: atom_id res chain seq x y z
N MET A 1 -6.51 -24.82 51.04
CA MET A 1 -6.29 -25.90 50.04
C MET A 1 -7.55 -26.06 49.21
N SER A 2 -7.37 -26.50 47.96
CA SER A 2 -8.37 -26.85 46.94
C SER A 2 -8.81 -25.74 45.98
N ARG A 3 -8.17 -25.78 44.81
CA ARG A 3 -8.48 -25.08 43.57
C ARG A 3 -9.55 -25.89 42.83
N ILE A 4 -10.57 -25.24 42.28
CA ILE A 4 -11.46 -25.88 41.30
C ILE A 4 -11.34 -25.10 39.99
N SER A 5 -10.56 -25.69 39.08
CA SER A 5 -10.49 -25.35 37.67
C SER A 5 -11.75 -25.83 36.96
N ILE A 6 -12.47 -24.93 36.27
CA ILE A 6 -13.46 -25.31 35.26
C ILE A 6 -12.85 -24.99 33.91
N ARG A 7 -12.35 -26.03 33.23
CA ARG A 7 -12.08 -26.03 31.79
C ARG A 7 -13.44 -26.16 31.10
N ARG A 8 -13.79 -25.21 30.23
CA ARG A 8 -14.86 -25.42 29.24
C ARG A 8 -14.23 -25.45 27.85
N ALA A 9 -14.44 -26.59 27.21
CA ALA A 9 -14.00 -26.93 25.87
C ALA A 9 -14.71 -26.05 24.85
N ALA A 10 -13.94 -25.53 23.89
CA ALA A 10 -14.45 -24.89 22.68
C ALA A 10 -15.04 -25.98 21.77
N ALA A 11 -16.29 -25.80 21.37
CA ALA A 11 -16.90 -26.54 20.27
C ALA A 11 -16.74 -25.71 19.00
N VAL A 12 -15.88 -26.17 18.09
CA VAL A 12 -15.74 -25.63 16.74
C VAL A 12 -16.85 -26.25 15.88
N ALA A 13 -17.86 -25.46 15.52
CA ALA A 13 -18.84 -25.84 14.50
C ALA A 13 -18.39 -25.25 13.16
N ALA A 14 -17.97 -26.13 12.24
CA ALA A 14 -17.72 -25.77 10.85
C ALA A 14 -19.06 -25.54 10.15
N ILE A 15 -19.35 -24.30 9.75
CA ILE A 15 -20.46 -23.98 8.86
C ILE A 15 -19.87 -23.75 7.47
N ALA A 16 -20.03 -24.76 6.61
CA ALA A 16 -19.87 -24.61 5.17
C ALA A 16 -21.04 -23.78 4.64
N GLY A 17 -20.82 -22.48 4.46
CA GLY A 17 -21.77 -21.55 3.86
C GLY A 17 -21.43 -21.33 2.39
N THR A 18 -22.28 -21.84 1.49
CA THR A 18 -22.28 -21.49 0.07
C THR A 18 -22.51 -19.99 -0.09
N ALA A 19 -21.52 -19.26 -0.62
CA ALA A 19 -21.65 -17.86 -0.96
C ALA A 19 -22.61 -17.70 -2.15
N ALA A 20 -23.80 -17.16 -1.89
CA ALA A 20 -24.67 -16.62 -2.92
C ALA A 20 -24.13 -15.23 -3.31
N LEU A 21 -23.59 -15.13 -4.53
CA LEU A 21 -23.18 -13.87 -5.15
C LEU A 21 -24.42 -12.99 -5.39
N ALA A 22 -24.65 -12.01 -4.52
CA ALA A 22 -25.57 -10.92 -4.80
C ALA A 22 -24.81 -9.84 -5.58
N VAL A 23 -24.90 -9.90 -6.91
CA VAL A 23 -24.44 -8.83 -7.81
C VAL A 23 -25.48 -7.70 -7.76
N PRO A 24 -25.13 -6.43 -7.44
CA PRO A 24 -26.03 -5.33 -7.68
C PRO A 24 -26.20 -5.11 -9.19
N ALA A 25 -27.44 -5.24 -9.67
CA ALA A 25 -27.81 -5.06 -11.06
C ALA A 25 -27.60 -3.60 -11.51
N LEU A 26 -26.63 -3.37 -12.40
CA LEU A 26 -26.46 -2.12 -13.14
C LEU A 26 -27.55 -2.03 -14.22
N SER A 27 -28.59 -1.25 -13.94
CA SER A 27 -29.62 -0.93 -14.93
C SER A 27 -29.06 0.07 -15.94
N HIS A 28 -28.69 -0.39 -17.13
CA HIS A 28 -28.32 0.46 -18.27
C HIS A 28 -29.58 1.04 -18.92
N ALA A 29 -29.73 2.36 -18.86
CA ALA A 29 -30.62 3.12 -19.71
C ALA A 29 -29.79 3.77 -20.81
N GLU A 30 -30.03 3.37 -22.07
CA GLU A 30 -29.43 4.00 -23.24
C GLU A 30 -30.09 5.35 -23.55
N PRO A 31 -29.32 6.35 -23.98
CA PRO A 31 -29.83 7.39 -24.86
C PRO A 31 -29.32 7.20 -26.30
N THR A 32 -30.31 7.05 -27.18
CA THR A 32 -30.30 7.24 -28.62
C THR A 32 -29.56 8.50 -29.08
N GLY A 33 -28.80 8.44 -30.17
CA GLY A 33 -28.34 9.66 -30.87
C GLY A 33 -27.46 9.48 -32.11
N SER A 34 -28.11 9.21 -33.25
CA SER A 34 -27.84 9.71 -34.61
C SER A 34 -26.40 9.84 -35.16
N LEU A 35 -26.13 9.05 -36.21
CA LEU A 35 -25.03 9.25 -37.15
C LEU A 35 -25.49 10.06 -38.37
N GLY A 36 -24.82 11.19 -38.64
CA GLY A 36 -24.77 11.85 -39.94
C GLY A 36 -23.32 12.34 -40.13
N SER A 37 -22.49 11.81 -41.04
CA SER A 37 -22.54 11.72 -42.50
C SER A 37 -22.07 13.01 -43.22
N LEU A 38 -20.86 12.87 -43.80
CA LEU A 38 -20.29 13.46 -45.02
C LEU A 38 -19.72 14.89 -45.01
N GLY A 39 -18.48 14.99 -45.51
CA GLY A 39 -17.89 16.23 -46.00
C GLY A 39 -16.37 16.16 -46.24
N SER A 40 -15.97 15.63 -47.39
CA SER A 40 -14.60 15.58 -47.94
C SER A 40 -13.96 16.96 -48.17
N ALA A 41 -12.62 17.03 -48.13
CA ALA A 41 -11.75 17.39 -49.28
C ALA A 41 -10.42 18.05 -48.87
N ASP A 42 -9.35 17.63 -49.56
CA ASP A 42 -8.10 18.33 -49.91
C ASP A 42 -7.24 18.95 -48.79
N GLY A 43 -5.92 18.83 -48.74
CA GLY A 43 -4.93 18.53 -49.76
C GLY A 43 -3.68 19.36 -49.41
N GLY A 44 -2.47 18.85 -49.63
CA GLY A 44 -1.26 19.68 -49.56
C GLY A 44 -0.03 19.03 -48.93
N SER A 45 0.70 18.28 -49.75
CA SER A 45 2.10 17.92 -49.53
C SER A 45 2.98 19.16 -49.38
N SER A 46 3.95 19.14 -48.46
CA SER A 46 5.22 19.84 -48.70
C SER A 46 6.39 19.10 -48.05
N THR A 47 7.35 18.81 -48.92
CA THR A 47 8.64 18.18 -48.72
C THR A 47 9.69 19.19 -48.25
N GLY A 48 10.63 18.75 -47.42
CA GLY A 48 11.95 19.39 -47.23
C GLY A 48 12.50 19.10 -45.85
N SER A 49 13.80 18.99 -45.59
CA SER A 49 14.97 18.66 -46.40
C SER A 49 16.06 18.30 -45.37
N LEU A 50 17.04 17.54 -45.83
CA LEU A 50 18.20 17.03 -45.09
C LEU A 50 19.12 18.17 -44.62
N GLY A 51 19.78 17.96 -43.48
CA GLY A 51 20.89 18.79 -43.01
C GLY A 51 21.56 18.16 -41.79
N GLY A 52 22.66 17.43 -42.01
CA GLY A 52 23.46 16.82 -40.95
C GLY A 52 24.47 17.78 -40.33
N SER A 53 25.03 17.37 -39.19
CA SER A 53 26.40 17.75 -38.80
C SER A 53 27.02 16.68 -37.90
N LEU A 54 28.29 16.42 -38.17
CA LEU A 54 29.19 15.43 -37.60
C LEU A 54 29.97 16.01 -36.42
N GLY A 55 30.43 15.12 -35.52
CA GLY A 55 31.51 15.36 -34.56
C GLY A 55 31.05 15.14 -33.11
N GLY A 56 31.72 14.38 -32.27
CA GLY A 56 32.99 13.67 -32.37
C GLY A 56 33.19 12.86 -31.08
N SER A 57 33.97 11.79 -31.21
CA SER A 57 34.29 10.79 -30.19
C SER A 57 34.96 11.36 -28.93
N SER A 58 34.76 10.74 -27.76
CA SER A 58 35.86 10.07 -27.02
C SER A 58 35.45 9.48 -25.67
N THR A 59 36.03 8.28 -25.45
CA THR A 59 36.47 7.66 -24.18
C THR A 59 35.43 7.25 -23.14
N GLY A 60 35.34 5.93 -22.97
CA GLY A 60 34.47 5.26 -22.02
C GLY A 60 34.86 5.45 -20.56
N SER A 61 33.87 5.18 -19.72
CA SER A 61 34.05 4.80 -18.34
C SER A 61 33.20 3.56 -18.09
N LEU A 62 33.86 2.43 -17.93
CA LEU A 62 33.27 1.22 -17.37
C LEU A 62 33.21 1.43 -15.85
N GLY A 63 32.09 1.94 -15.38
CA GLY A 63 31.79 2.09 -13.95
C GLY A 63 30.34 1.68 -13.72
N GLY A 64 30.15 0.41 -13.35
CA GLY A 64 28.84 -0.10 -12.96
C GLY A 64 28.31 0.69 -11.77
N SER A 65 27.13 1.28 -11.93
CA SER A 65 26.27 1.68 -10.84
C SER A 65 24.91 1.07 -11.11
N LEU A 66 24.56 0.06 -10.32
CA LEU A 66 23.18 -0.39 -10.14
C LEU A 66 22.46 0.70 -9.34
N GLY A 67 22.26 1.86 -9.96
CA GLY A 67 21.44 2.95 -9.43
C GLY A 67 20.04 2.77 -9.98
N GLY A 68 19.20 2.01 -9.26
CA GLY A 68 17.75 2.11 -9.43
C GLY A 68 17.39 3.57 -9.16
N SER A 69 16.83 4.25 -10.17
CA SER A 69 16.39 5.63 -10.04
C SER A 69 15.15 5.65 -9.15
N SER A 70 15.35 5.66 -7.83
CA SER A 70 14.31 6.06 -6.90
C SER A 70 14.17 7.57 -7.05
N ASP A 71 13.23 7.98 -7.89
CA ASP A 71 12.81 9.38 -7.91
C ASP A 71 12.43 9.77 -6.48
N ALA A 72 13.08 10.82 -5.96
CA ALA A 72 12.79 11.32 -4.63
C ALA A 72 11.28 11.64 -4.51
N PRO A 73 10.66 11.35 -3.35
CA PRO A 73 9.24 11.63 -3.18
C PRO A 73 8.88 13.10 -3.42
N ALA A 74 7.71 13.33 -4.02
CA ALA A 74 7.28 14.68 -4.34
C ALA A 74 6.97 15.50 -3.08
N GLY A 75 7.11 16.84 -3.19
CA GLY A 75 6.65 17.79 -2.18
C GLY A 75 7.36 17.72 -0.82
N GLY A 76 8.56 17.15 -0.76
CA GLY A 76 9.28 16.97 0.52
C GLY A 76 8.67 15.91 1.42
N PHE A 77 7.80 15.06 0.88
CA PHE A 77 7.24 13.92 1.58
C PHE A 77 8.35 12.96 2.03
N THR A 78 8.26 12.51 3.27
CA THR A 78 9.11 11.46 3.83
C THR A 78 8.23 10.50 4.59
N CYS A 79 8.45 9.21 4.40
CA CYS A 79 7.93 8.18 5.29
C CYS A 79 9.11 7.41 5.87
N GLU A 80 8.91 6.85 7.06
CA GLU A 80 9.86 5.89 7.62
C GLU A 80 9.65 4.54 6.93
N SER A 81 10.75 3.84 6.66
CA SER A 81 10.70 2.54 6.01
C SER A 81 10.16 1.44 6.92
N LEU A 82 10.10 1.67 8.24
CA LEU A 82 9.66 0.70 9.23
C LEU A 82 8.76 1.35 10.26
N SER A 83 7.60 0.74 10.47
CA SER A 83 6.66 1.06 11.54
C SER A 83 6.50 -0.14 12.46
N THR A 84 6.47 0.12 13.77
CA THR A 84 6.35 -0.94 14.79
C THR A 84 5.36 -0.57 15.87
N GLU A 85 4.92 -1.55 16.66
CA GLU A 85 4.00 -1.30 17.78
C GLU A 85 4.58 -0.26 18.77
N ALA A 86 5.88 -0.36 19.07
CA ALA A 86 6.55 0.59 19.95
C ALA A 86 6.86 1.94 19.28
N THR A 87 7.03 1.94 17.95
CA THR A 87 7.39 3.12 17.16
C THR A 87 6.53 3.16 15.89
N PRO A 88 5.30 3.72 15.95
CA PRO A 88 4.36 3.70 14.83
C PRO A 88 4.74 4.61 13.66
N ALA A 89 5.85 5.34 13.78
CA ALA A 89 6.47 6.05 12.66
C ALA A 89 5.52 6.95 11.85
N GLY A 90 4.64 7.70 12.53
CA GLY A 90 3.66 8.59 11.91
C GLY A 90 2.36 7.92 11.47
N TRP A 91 2.25 6.60 11.60
CA TRP A 91 1.02 5.86 11.33
C TRP A 91 0.07 5.86 12.52
N GLY A 92 -1.22 6.05 12.25
CA GLY A 92 -2.26 6.19 13.27
C GLY A 92 -3.66 6.45 12.73
N ILE A 93 -4.62 6.67 13.64
CA ILE A 93 -5.89 7.32 13.33
C ILE A 93 -5.87 8.75 13.91
N PRO A 94 -5.63 9.77 13.07
CA PRO A 94 -5.64 11.16 13.52
C PRO A 94 -7.04 11.79 13.49
N PHE A 95 -8.10 11.00 13.25
CA PHE A 95 -9.46 11.51 13.03
C PHE A 95 -10.37 11.17 14.19
N ASP A 96 -11.03 12.20 14.75
CA ASP A 96 -11.91 12.05 15.91
C ASP A 96 -13.12 11.15 15.64
N ASP A 97 -13.61 11.14 14.39
CA ASP A 97 -14.76 10.33 13.96
C ASP A 97 -14.41 8.86 13.68
N GLU A 98 -13.12 8.50 13.74
CA GLU A 98 -12.64 7.13 13.53
C GLU A 98 -11.87 6.56 14.73
N GLN A 99 -11.89 7.25 15.88
CA GLN A 99 -11.29 6.73 17.12
C GLN A 99 -11.87 5.36 17.49
N GLY A 100 -10.99 4.43 17.90
CA GLY A 100 -11.38 3.05 18.24
C GLY A 100 -11.51 2.12 17.03
N GLN A 101 -11.11 2.55 15.83
CA GLN A 101 -11.12 1.75 14.59
C GLN A 101 -9.69 1.41 14.15
N GLU A 102 -8.74 1.37 15.07
CA GLU A 102 -7.32 1.20 14.75
C GLU A 102 -7.02 -0.20 14.24
N ALA A 103 -6.14 -0.29 13.22
CA ALA A 103 -5.44 -1.53 12.94
C ALA A 103 -4.52 -1.90 14.12
N SER A 104 -4.16 -3.18 14.21
CA SER A 104 -3.24 -3.69 15.23
C SER A 104 -1.99 -4.28 14.60
N TYR A 105 -0.85 -4.25 15.29
CA TYR A 105 0.35 -4.93 14.84
C TYR A 105 0.22 -6.43 15.08
N SER A 106 0.57 -7.24 14.07
CA SER A 106 0.54 -8.69 14.13
C SER A 106 1.94 -9.28 13.97
N ALA A 107 2.20 -10.40 14.64
CA ALA A 107 3.41 -11.21 14.45
C ALA A 107 3.37 -12.09 13.19
N SER A 108 2.20 -12.19 12.56
CA SER A 108 2.06 -12.83 11.27
C SER A 108 2.50 -11.87 10.18
N GLY A 109 3.29 -12.35 9.23
CA GLY A 109 3.72 -11.56 8.07
C GLY A 109 2.90 -11.85 6.81
N VAL A 110 3.00 -10.92 5.85
CA VAL A 110 2.49 -11.11 4.48
C VAL A 110 3.55 -11.86 3.66
N PHE A 111 4.65 -11.18 3.33
CA PHE A 111 5.78 -11.77 2.59
C PHE A 111 6.99 -12.09 3.46
N ASP A 112 7.14 -11.40 4.58
CA ASP A 112 8.27 -11.59 5.48
C ASP A 112 7.86 -12.24 6.82
N ARG A 113 8.72 -12.12 7.83
CA ARG A 113 8.52 -12.74 9.15
C ARG A 113 8.62 -11.75 10.31
N ASN A 114 8.66 -10.45 10.04
CA ASN A 114 8.86 -9.44 11.09
C ASN A 114 7.51 -8.92 11.64
N GLY A 115 6.42 -9.12 10.90
CA GLY A 115 5.06 -8.81 11.31
C GLY A 115 4.24 -8.27 10.14
N SER A 116 3.11 -7.64 10.48
CA SER A 116 2.29 -6.85 9.56
C SER A 116 1.31 -5.98 10.36
N LEU A 117 0.47 -5.22 9.68
CA LEU A 117 -0.77 -4.69 10.25
C LEU A 117 -1.92 -5.66 10.02
N GLU A 118 -2.65 -5.96 11.08
CA GLU A 118 -3.93 -6.66 11.00
C GLU A 118 -5.07 -5.64 11.04
N LEU A 119 -5.90 -5.67 9.99
CA LEU A 119 -7.18 -4.97 9.93
C LEU A 119 -8.29 -6.00 10.11
N ALA A 120 -9.02 -5.90 11.23
CA ALA A 120 -10.05 -6.84 11.60
C ALA A 120 -11.37 -6.13 11.93
N VAL A 121 -12.47 -6.74 11.51
CA VAL A 121 -13.84 -6.31 11.81
C VAL A 121 -14.66 -7.51 12.26
N ASP A 122 -15.52 -7.33 13.26
CA ASP A 122 -16.37 -8.39 13.81
C ASP A 122 -17.78 -8.40 13.18
N GLY A 123 -18.18 -7.29 12.56
CA GLY A 123 -19.47 -7.14 11.94
C GLY A 123 -19.55 -6.04 10.86
N PRO A 124 -20.70 -5.95 10.17
CA PRO A 124 -20.87 -5.05 9.03
C PRO A 124 -20.93 -3.57 9.38
N SER A 125 -21.08 -3.23 10.67
CA SER A 125 -20.95 -1.86 11.18
C SER A 125 -19.52 -1.46 11.47
N ASP A 126 -18.62 -2.43 11.56
CA ASP A 126 -17.29 -2.21 12.08
C ASP A 126 -16.35 -1.79 10.96
N ARG A 127 -15.24 -1.20 11.37
CA ARG A 127 -14.20 -0.73 10.48
C ARG A 127 -12.86 -0.83 11.22
N ALA A 128 -11.82 -1.15 10.46
CA ALA A 128 -10.45 -0.96 10.89
C ALA A 128 -9.70 -0.15 9.82
N ALA A 129 -8.88 0.80 10.25
CA ALA A 129 -8.09 1.65 9.37
C ALA A 129 -6.76 2.05 10.00
N TRP A 130 -5.81 2.45 9.17
CA TRP A 130 -4.54 3.01 9.60
C TRP A 130 -4.01 3.97 8.55
N TYR A 131 -3.63 5.17 8.97
CA TYR A 131 -3.27 6.27 8.08
C TYR A 131 -1.91 6.86 8.40
N HIS A 132 -1.28 7.46 7.40
CA HIS A 132 -0.10 8.30 7.55
C HIS A 132 -0.36 9.65 6.89
N SER A 133 0.20 10.72 7.45
CA SER A 133 0.14 12.04 6.83
C SER A 133 0.88 12.03 5.50
N ALA A 134 0.28 12.61 4.48
CA ALA A 134 0.90 12.78 3.16
C ALA A 134 1.63 14.13 3.02
N GLY A 135 1.57 15.01 4.04
CA GLY A 135 2.21 16.33 3.99
C GLY A 135 1.62 17.30 2.97
N SER A 136 0.34 17.13 2.61
CA SER A 136 -0.39 17.98 1.65
C SER A 136 0.26 18.01 0.25
N VAL A 137 0.82 16.90 -0.20
CA VAL A 137 1.36 16.77 -1.57
C VAL A 137 0.25 16.88 -2.61
N LYS A 138 0.54 17.49 -3.78
CA LYS A 138 -0.46 17.59 -4.84
C LYS A 138 -0.81 16.23 -5.39
N LEU A 139 -2.10 16.01 -5.67
CA LEU A 139 -2.56 14.78 -6.30
C LEU A 139 -1.83 14.53 -7.62
N ALA A 140 -1.67 15.56 -8.45
CA ALA A 140 -0.98 15.46 -9.74
C ALA A 140 0.48 14.96 -9.64
N ASP A 141 1.16 15.22 -8.52
CA ASP A 141 2.54 14.81 -8.32
C ASP A 141 2.66 13.35 -7.87
N VAL A 142 1.63 12.82 -7.20
CA VAL A 142 1.62 11.44 -6.69
C VAL A 142 1.08 10.42 -7.68
N ILE A 143 0.19 10.82 -8.61
CA ILE A 143 -0.42 9.87 -9.56
C ILE A 143 0.57 9.24 -10.55
N GLY A 144 1.75 9.85 -10.71
CA GLY A 144 2.85 9.31 -11.52
C GLY A 144 3.83 8.44 -10.74
N LYS A 145 3.62 8.27 -9.43
CA LYS A 145 4.48 7.49 -8.53
C LYS A 145 3.78 6.20 -8.13
N GLU A 146 4.57 5.24 -7.68
CA GLU A 146 4.04 3.98 -7.19
C GLU A 146 3.17 4.21 -5.96
N ILE A 147 1.98 3.61 -6.02
CA ILE A 147 1.07 3.42 -4.90
C ILE A 147 0.75 1.93 -4.87
N GLY A 148 0.76 1.33 -3.68
CA GLY A 148 0.50 -0.09 -3.54
C GLY A 148 0.62 -0.58 -2.11
N PHE A 149 0.36 -1.87 -1.91
CA PHE A 149 0.55 -2.54 -0.63
C PHE A 149 0.53 -4.06 -0.82
N ALA A 150 1.14 -4.78 0.10
CA ALA A 150 1.03 -6.23 0.20
C ALA A 150 -0.17 -6.61 1.08
N GLU A 151 -0.91 -7.64 0.69
CA GLU A 151 -2.07 -8.15 1.42
C GLU A 151 -2.01 -9.67 1.57
N LYS A 152 -2.40 -10.18 2.74
CA LYS A 152 -2.69 -11.59 2.96
C LYS A 152 -4.07 -11.80 3.55
N ALA A 153 -4.94 -12.43 2.77
CA ALA A 153 -6.32 -12.78 3.13
C ALA A 153 -6.85 -13.90 2.24
N ALA A 154 -7.92 -14.58 2.65
CA ALA A 154 -8.56 -15.61 1.81
C ALA A 154 -9.05 -15.04 0.46
N THR A 155 -9.54 -13.81 0.49
CA THR A 155 -9.88 -12.98 -0.66
C THR A 155 -9.47 -11.55 -0.33
N SER A 156 -9.07 -10.75 -1.33
CA SER A 156 -8.76 -9.34 -1.10
C SER A 156 -9.97 -8.60 -0.52
N THR A 157 -9.75 -7.92 0.60
CA THR A 157 -10.78 -7.17 1.35
C THR A 157 -10.29 -5.80 1.80
N ALA A 158 -8.97 -5.61 1.88
CA ALA A 158 -8.39 -4.31 2.14
C ALA A 158 -8.67 -3.32 1.00
N SER A 159 -8.84 -2.06 1.38
CA SER A 159 -8.90 -0.91 0.48
C SER A 159 -7.75 0.02 0.76
N PHE A 160 -7.28 0.71 -0.29
CA PHE A 160 -6.36 1.84 -0.15
C PHE A 160 -7.16 3.13 -0.23
N GLN A 161 -6.83 4.09 0.64
CA GLN A 161 -7.54 5.35 0.73
C GLN A 161 -6.60 6.55 0.65
N MET A 162 -7.07 7.60 0.00
CA MET A 162 -6.44 8.93 0.01
C MET A 162 -7.48 9.98 0.41
N ARG A 163 -7.22 10.71 1.49
CA ARG A 163 -8.04 11.85 1.90
C ARG A 163 -7.51 13.10 1.22
N LEU A 164 -8.36 13.71 0.40
CA LEU A 164 -8.06 14.91 -0.35
C LEU A 164 -8.66 16.15 0.29
N LEU A 165 -8.02 17.29 0.07
CA LEU A 165 -8.61 18.62 0.16
C LEU A 165 -8.48 19.34 -1.18
N GLY A 166 -9.17 20.48 -1.34
CA GLY A 166 -9.03 21.34 -2.52
C GLY A 166 -9.68 20.79 -3.80
N THR A 167 -10.53 19.76 -3.68
CA THR A 167 -11.37 19.31 -4.81
C THR A 167 -12.52 20.28 -5.09
N THR A 168 -13.04 20.28 -6.31
CA THR A 168 -14.16 21.13 -6.75
C THR A 168 -15.40 20.29 -7.07
N GLY A 169 -16.56 20.95 -7.21
CA GLY A 169 -17.82 20.28 -7.55
C GLY A 169 -18.47 19.46 -6.43
N GLY A 170 -17.81 19.37 -5.26
CA GLY A 170 -18.30 18.64 -4.09
C GLY A 170 -19.13 19.49 -3.12
N LYS A 171 -19.62 18.82 -2.07
CA LYS A 171 -20.51 19.44 -1.07
C LYS A 171 -19.76 20.17 0.05
N PHE A 172 -18.48 19.88 0.23
CA PHE A 172 -17.66 20.49 1.29
C PHE A 172 -16.89 21.70 0.76
N GLU A 173 -16.92 22.80 1.52
CA GLU A 173 -16.29 24.07 1.13
C GLU A 173 -14.77 23.96 1.00
N ASN A 174 -14.13 23.13 1.82
CA ASN A 174 -12.69 22.86 1.75
C ASN A 174 -12.31 21.85 0.66
N GLY A 175 -13.28 21.38 -0.13
CA GLY A 175 -13.05 20.38 -1.16
C GLY A 175 -12.61 19.03 -0.61
N PHE A 176 -13.02 18.68 0.63
CA PHE A 176 -12.72 17.39 1.20
C PHE A 176 -13.35 16.27 0.40
N THR A 177 -12.64 15.16 0.18
CA THR A 177 -13.20 13.85 -0.19
C THR A 177 -12.23 12.73 0.17
N THR A 178 -12.72 11.49 0.24
CA THR A 178 -11.85 10.31 0.28
C THR A 178 -11.94 9.57 -1.04
N LEU A 179 -10.80 9.38 -1.70
CA LEU A 179 -10.65 8.45 -2.80
C LEU A 179 -10.36 7.06 -2.26
N VAL A 180 -11.01 6.05 -2.83
CA VAL A 180 -10.90 4.67 -2.40
C VAL A 180 -10.61 3.79 -3.60
N TRP A 181 -9.61 2.93 -3.45
CA TRP A 181 -9.30 1.82 -4.34
C TRP A 181 -9.59 0.50 -3.65
N VAL A 182 -10.15 -0.44 -4.39
CA VAL A 182 -10.37 -1.83 -3.97
C VAL A 182 -9.94 -2.74 -5.11
N ALA A 183 -9.43 -3.92 -4.77
CA ALA A 183 -9.05 -4.90 -5.78
C ALA A 183 -10.27 -5.37 -6.58
N GLU A 184 -10.12 -5.52 -7.89
CA GLU A 184 -11.12 -6.20 -8.70
C GLU A 184 -11.11 -7.70 -8.35
N PRO A 185 -12.28 -8.36 -8.17
CA PRO A 185 -12.34 -9.76 -7.79
C PRO A 185 -11.51 -10.67 -8.72
N GLY A 186 -10.59 -11.44 -8.14
CA GLY A 186 -9.80 -12.44 -8.86
C GLY A 186 -8.57 -11.90 -9.61
N THR A 187 -8.21 -10.62 -9.43
CA THR A 187 -7.02 -10.03 -10.10
C THR A 187 -5.70 -10.32 -9.40
N THR A 188 -5.69 -10.31 -8.06
CA THR A 188 -4.51 -10.64 -7.25
C THR A 188 -4.84 -11.77 -6.28
N SER A 189 -4.01 -12.82 -6.28
CA SER A 189 -4.12 -13.89 -5.28
C SER A 189 -3.48 -13.43 -3.97
N THR A 190 -4.26 -13.36 -2.89
CA THR A 190 -3.81 -12.90 -1.57
C THR A 190 -3.77 -14.02 -0.52
N SER A 191 -4.12 -15.26 -0.87
CA SER A 191 -4.20 -16.39 0.09
C SER A 191 -2.88 -16.65 0.82
N ASP A 192 -1.77 -16.55 0.09
CA ASP A 192 -0.41 -16.78 0.58
C ASP A 192 0.42 -15.48 0.64
N GLY A 193 -0.26 -14.33 0.58
CA GLY A 193 0.35 -13.02 0.35
C GLY A 193 0.36 -12.65 -1.13
N GLY A 194 -0.08 -11.43 -1.44
CA GLY A 194 -0.14 -10.87 -2.79
C GLY A 194 0.21 -9.39 -2.79
N MET A 195 0.83 -8.90 -3.86
CA MET A 195 1.15 -7.49 -4.02
C MET A 195 0.07 -6.82 -4.87
N HIS A 196 -0.50 -5.73 -4.37
CA HIS A 196 -1.29 -4.80 -5.17
C HIS A 196 -0.37 -3.66 -5.61
N ASP A 197 0.32 -3.86 -6.72
CA ASP A 197 1.26 -2.89 -7.27
C ASP A 197 0.56 -1.90 -8.19
N MET A 198 1.15 -0.70 -8.30
CA MET A 198 0.75 0.31 -9.27
C MET A 198 -0.76 0.65 -9.27
N ILE A 199 -1.39 0.66 -8.09
CA ILE A 199 -2.86 0.83 -7.96
C ILE A 199 -3.36 2.19 -8.44
N GLN A 200 -2.47 3.18 -8.60
CA GLN A 200 -2.78 4.45 -9.26
C GLN A 200 -3.29 4.29 -10.70
N ASN A 201 -2.94 3.18 -11.36
CA ASN A 201 -3.44 2.82 -12.70
C ASN A 201 -4.82 2.13 -12.66
N GLY A 202 -5.28 1.72 -11.48
CA GLY A 202 -6.55 1.04 -11.26
C GLY A 202 -7.75 1.98 -11.27
N ARG A 203 -8.89 1.45 -10.83
CA ARG A 203 -10.15 2.19 -10.72
C ARG A 203 -10.37 2.66 -9.30
N TRP A 204 -10.64 3.95 -9.17
CA TRP A 204 -10.87 4.65 -7.91
C TRP A 204 -12.29 5.20 -7.89
N TRP A 205 -12.89 5.27 -6.71
CA TRP A 205 -14.15 5.98 -6.52
C TRP A 205 -14.01 7.00 -5.38
N SER A 206 -14.87 8.02 -5.41
CA SER A 206 -14.90 9.09 -4.40
C SER A 206 -16.08 8.87 -3.46
N THR A 207 -15.93 9.16 -2.17
CA THR A 207 -17.00 9.06 -1.16
C THR A 207 -18.09 10.13 -1.29
N GLN A 208 -17.97 11.00 -2.28
CA GLN A 208 -18.97 11.97 -2.69
C GLN A 208 -18.76 12.39 -4.15
N ASN A 209 -19.70 13.16 -4.69
CA ASN A 209 -19.52 13.82 -5.97
C ASN A 209 -18.42 14.89 -5.88
N ILE A 210 -17.50 14.89 -6.83
CA ILE A 210 -16.54 15.96 -7.11
C ILE A 210 -16.45 16.12 -8.64
N ASP A 211 -15.72 17.11 -9.13
CA ASP A 211 -15.41 17.15 -10.56
C ASP A 211 -14.54 15.94 -10.93
N GLY A 212 -14.85 15.28 -12.05
CA GLY A 212 -14.14 14.09 -12.52
C GLY A 212 -14.50 12.75 -11.83
N ALA A 213 -15.26 12.75 -10.72
CA ALA A 213 -15.76 11.53 -10.08
C ALA A 213 -17.16 11.69 -9.48
N LYS A 214 -18.00 10.66 -9.64
CA LYS A 214 -19.31 10.57 -8.96
C LYS A 214 -19.21 9.65 -7.77
N ASP A 215 -20.06 9.90 -6.77
CA ASP A 215 -20.12 9.13 -5.53
C ASP A 215 -20.22 7.63 -5.85
N ARG A 216 -19.25 6.84 -5.35
CA ARG A 216 -19.16 5.38 -5.53
C ARG A 216 -19.20 4.89 -6.98
N VAL A 217 -18.91 5.76 -7.96
CA VAL A 217 -18.77 5.36 -9.37
C VAL A 217 -17.29 5.26 -9.71
N PRO A 218 -16.77 4.05 -10.03
CA PRO A 218 -15.37 3.88 -10.37
C PRO A 218 -14.95 4.70 -11.59
N THR A 219 -13.80 5.36 -11.53
CA THR A 219 -13.16 6.15 -12.60
C THR A 219 -11.63 6.02 -12.49
N THR A 220 -10.87 6.69 -13.33
CA THR A 220 -9.40 6.68 -13.26
C THR A 220 -8.89 7.80 -12.37
N LEU A 221 -7.77 7.56 -11.67
CA LEU A 221 -7.15 8.59 -10.83
C LEU A 221 -6.64 9.78 -11.67
N ALA A 222 -6.21 9.52 -12.90
CA ALA A 222 -5.83 10.57 -13.86
C ALA A 222 -6.99 11.51 -14.21
N ALA A 223 -8.21 10.99 -14.42
CA ALA A 223 -9.38 11.82 -14.70
C ALA A 223 -9.74 12.70 -13.49
N ILE A 224 -9.65 12.15 -12.28
CA ILE A 224 -9.88 12.90 -11.04
C ILE A 224 -8.85 14.02 -10.89
N SER A 225 -7.56 13.70 -11.07
CA SER A 225 -6.48 14.68 -10.95
C SER A 225 -6.57 15.80 -11.97
N ALA A 226 -6.94 15.48 -13.23
CA ALA A 226 -7.09 16.49 -14.28
C ALA A 226 -8.24 17.46 -13.98
N ALA A 227 -9.32 16.98 -13.38
CA ALA A 227 -10.46 17.80 -12.98
C ALA A 227 -10.19 18.63 -11.71
N ASN A 228 -9.24 18.23 -10.87
CA ASN A 228 -8.95 18.86 -9.58
C ASN A 228 -7.45 19.26 -9.48
N PRO A 229 -6.98 20.24 -10.27
CA PRO A 229 -5.55 20.58 -10.37
C PRO A 229 -4.93 21.12 -9.08
N ASN A 230 -5.76 21.58 -8.14
CA ASN A 230 -5.32 22.10 -6.84
C ASN A 230 -5.50 21.10 -5.69
N ALA A 231 -6.00 19.90 -5.97
CA ALA A 231 -6.23 18.92 -4.91
C ALA A 231 -4.91 18.44 -4.29
N THR A 232 -4.90 18.37 -2.97
CA THR A 232 -3.78 17.85 -2.18
C THR A 232 -4.21 16.59 -1.45
N VAL A 233 -3.29 15.63 -1.33
CA VAL A 233 -3.44 14.46 -0.47
C VAL A 233 -2.98 14.85 0.92
N GLU A 234 -3.88 14.79 1.89
CA GLU A 234 -3.57 15.09 3.29
C GLU A 234 -3.14 13.84 4.05
N HIS A 235 -3.80 12.72 3.77
CA HIS A 235 -3.49 11.42 4.38
C HIS A 235 -3.70 10.31 3.36
N TYR A 236 -2.92 9.25 3.50
CA TYR A 236 -3.12 7.98 2.80
C TYR A 236 -3.16 6.85 3.82
N GLY A 237 -3.73 5.72 3.46
CA GLY A 237 -3.80 4.60 4.38
C GLY A 237 -4.55 3.40 3.82
N VAL A 238 -4.68 2.40 4.67
CA VAL A 238 -5.37 1.15 4.38
C VAL A 238 -6.54 0.98 5.32
N SER A 239 -7.60 0.33 4.85
CA SER A 239 -8.77 0.05 5.68
C SER A 239 -9.55 -1.17 5.22
N VAL A 240 -10.23 -1.82 6.16
CA VAL A 240 -11.34 -2.75 5.88
C VAL A 240 -12.59 -2.16 6.52
N GLY A 241 -13.73 -2.19 5.83
CA GLY A 241 -14.86 -1.32 6.19
C GLY A 241 -16.25 -1.92 6.04
N THR A 242 -17.21 -1.05 6.36
CA THR A 242 -18.64 -1.33 6.58
C THR A 242 -19.29 -2.07 5.41
N GLY A 243 -20.11 -3.08 5.74
CA GLY A 243 -20.75 -3.98 4.79
C GLY A 243 -20.02 -5.32 4.63
N SER A 244 -18.82 -5.46 5.19
CA SER A 244 -18.11 -6.72 5.27
C SER A 244 -18.69 -7.57 6.41
N VAL A 245 -18.86 -8.87 6.18
CA VAL A 245 -18.99 -9.81 7.30
C VAL A 245 -17.67 -9.85 8.07
N ALA A 246 -17.68 -10.43 9.28
CA ALA A 246 -16.48 -10.60 10.09
C ALA A 246 -15.29 -11.05 9.22
N THR A 247 -14.23 -10.24 9.19
CA THR A 247 -13.11 -10.36 8.26
C THR A 247 -11.84 -9.90 8.96
N SER A 248 -10.73 -10.58 8.71
CA SER A 248 -9.39 -10.13 9.05
C SER A 248 -8.51 -10.23 7.81
N THR A 249 -7.68 -9.21 7.60
CA THR A 249 -6.67 -9.16 6.54
C THR A 249 -5.37 -8.60 7.10
N LEU A 250 -4.25 -9.14 6.63
CA LEU A 250 -2.93 -8.64 6.97
C LEU A 250 -2.44 -7.74 5.84
N VAL A 251 -1.90 -6.58 6.18
CA VAL A 251 -1.34 -5.61 5.26
C VAL A 251 0.08 -5.26 5.64
N ASP A 252 0.93 -5.16 4.63
CA ASP A 252 2.34 -4.85 4.79
C ASP A 252 2.87 -4.07 3.58
N ALA A 253 4.12 -3.60 3.64
CA ALA A 253 4.83 -2.94 2.54
C ALA A 253 3.97 -1.87 1.83
N VAL A 254 3.38 -0.95 2.61
CA VAL A 254 2.50 0.08 2.05
C VAL A 254 3.33 1.14 1.35
N THR A 255 3.15 1.27 0.05
CA THR A 255 3.85 2.21 -0.82
C THR A 255 2.97 3.41 -1.16
N PHE A 256 3.49 4.62 -0.95
CA PHE A 256 2.90 5.87 -1.38
C PHE A 256 3.97 6.85 -1.80
N ASN A 257 3.79 7.49 -2.97
CA ASN A 257 4.68 8.54 -3.46
C ASN A 257 6.16 8.10 -3.50
N GLY A 258 6.41 6.84 -3.85
CA GLY A 258 7.76 6.26 -3.94
C GLY A 258 8.42 5.90 -2.60
N CYS A 259 7.69 5.98 -1.49
CA CYS A 259 8.15 5.55 -0.18
C CYS A 259 7.34 4.33 0.28
N THR A 260 8.01 3.29 0.77
CA THR A 260 7.37 2.07 1.25
C THR A 260 7.61 1.92 2.75
N THR A 261 6.54 1.76 3.53
CA THR A 261 6.61 1.41 4.95
C THR A 261 6.31 -0.06 5.16
N ASP A 262 7.25 -0.75 5.79
CA ASP A 262 7.15 -2.10 6.34
C ASP A 262 6.54 -2.06 7.75
N PHE A 263 5.75 -3.07 8.12
CA PHE A 263 5.14 -3.15 9.45
C PHE A 263 5.60 -4.38 10.22
N ALA A 264 6.27 -4.16 11.35
CA ALA A 264 6.76 -5.24 12.19
C ALA A 264 6.20 -5.17 13.61
N THR A 265 5.98 -6.31 14.27
CA THR A 265 5.51 -6.32 15.68
C THR A 265 6.59 -5.79 16.62
N ASN A 266 7.85 -6.09 16.30
CA ASN A 266 9.01 -5.63 17.06
C ASN A 266 10.03 -5.06 16.07
N GLY A 267 10.71 -3.99 16.48
CA GLY A 267 11.86 -3.48 15.70
C GLY A 267 12.93 -4.57 15.52
N PRO A 268 13.79 -4.44 14.49
CA PRO A 268 14.88 -5.40 14.30
C PRO A 268 15.66 -5.54 15.60
N ALA A 269 15.95 -6.79 15.98
CA ALA A 269 16.86 -7.04 17.08
C ALA A 269 18.13 -6.23 16.82
N ALA A 270 18.51 -5.36 17.76
CA ALA A 270 19.75 -4.60 17.65
C ALA A 270 20.87 -5.58 17.25
N PRO A 271 21.71 -5.26 16.24
CA PRO A 271 22.77 -6.16 15.86
C PRO A 271 23.55 -6.48 17.11
N ALA A 272 23.63 -7.77 17.46
CA ALA A 272 24.44 -8.21 18.58
C ALA A 272 25.84 -7.70 18.31
N THR A 273 26.22 -6.63 18.99
CA THR A 273 27.58 -6.13 19.00
C THR A 273 28.36 -7.25 19.63
N GLY A 274 28.99 -8.05 18.76
CA GLY A 274 29.96 -9.03 19.17
C GLY A 274 31.01 -8.27 19.97
N SER A 275 30.95 -8.38 21.29
CA SER A 275 31.98 -7.91 22.18
C SER A 275 33.16 -8.88 22.05
N GLY A 276 33.77 -8.88 20.87
CA GLY A 276 35.10 -9.40 20.62
C GLY A 276 36.10 -8.45 21.24
N SER A 277 36.21 -8.47 22.57
CA SER A 277 37.40 -7.94 23.24
C SER A 277 38.41 -9.08 23.36
N GLY A 278 39.04 -9.39 22.23
CA GLY A 278 40.36 -9.98 22.25
C GLY A 278 41.33 -8.97 22.84
N THR A 279 41.75 -9.18 24.08
CA THR A 279 43.05 -8.73 24.56
C THR A 279 43.87 -9.99 24.85
N GLY A 280 44.92 -10.15 24.05
CA GLY A 280 45.83 -11.26 24.15
C GLY A 280 46.65 -11.24 25.43
N SER A 281 46.83 -12.43 25.98
CA SER A 281 47.95 -12.88 26.80
C SER A 281 47.91 -14.39 26.62
N GLY A 282 48.71 -15.01 25.76
CA GLY A 282 50.16 -15.02 25.79
C GLY A 282 50.59 -16.45 26.16
N ALA A 283 51.21 -17.12 25.19
CA ALA A 283 51.97 -18.38 25.31
C ALA A 283 51.23 -19.68 25.67
N GLY A 284 51.41 -20.69 24.80
CA GLY A 284 51.11 -22.08 25.16
C GLY A 284 50.80 -23.03 24.00
N SER A 285 51.55 -22.94 22.89
CA SER A 285 51.61 -24.04 21.93
C SER A 285 52.47 -25.17 22.50
N LEU A 286 52.03 -26.41 22.29
CA LEU A 286 52.78 -27.62 21.92
C LEU A 286 52.23 -28.85 22.64
N GLY A 287 51.71 -29.80 21.85
CA GLY A 287 51.26 -31.09 22.34
C GLY A 287 52.40 -32.03 22.70
N SER A 288 52.03 -33.19 23.25
CA SER A 288 52.69 -34.48 23.03
C SER A 288 51.87 -35.61 23.62
N LEU A 289 51.56 -36.59 22.76
CA LEU A 289 51.27 -37.96 23.17
C LEU A 289 52.56 -38.60 23.74
N SER A 290 52.43 -39.33 24.85
CA SER A 290 53.02 -40.65 25.12
C SER A 290 53.36 -40.85 26.60
N GLY A 291 53.13 -42.06 27.10
CA GLY A 291 54.11 -42.72 27.97
C GLY A 291 53.69 -43.01 29.41
N SER A 292 53.40 -44.28 29.63
CA SER A 292 53.27 -45.03 30.89
C SER A 292 54.31 -44.71 31.99
N THR A 293 53.93 -44.81 33.27
CA THR A 293 54.36 -45.87 34.22
C THR A 293 53.98 -45.57 35.69
N SER A 294 53.45 -46.61 36.35
CA SER A 294 53.56 -46.99 37.78
C SER A 294 53.31 -45.99 38.91
N SER A 295 52.27 -46.29 39.71
CA SER A 295 52.38 -46.64 41.15
C SER A 295 51.20 -47.54 41.51
#